data_AF-A0A8D0CP27-F1
#
_entry.id   AF-A0A8D0CP27-F1
#
_cell.length_a   1.000
_cell.length_b   1.000
_cell.length_c   1.000
_cell.angle_alpha   90.00
_cell.angle_beta   90.00
_cell.angle_gamma   90.00
#
_symmetry.space_group_name_H-M   'P 1'
#
loop_
_entity.id
_entity.type
_entity.pdbx_description
1 polymer ?
#
loop_
_entity_poly.entity_id
_entity_poly.type
_entity_poly.pdbx_seq_one_letter_code
_entity_poly.pdbx_strand_id
1 'polypeptide(L)'
;ICKLVRLYQAKCAVQFWEVISDEHGIDPTGTYHGDSDLQLDRINVYYNEASGGKYVPRAILVDLEPGTMDSVRSGPFGQIFRPDNFVFGQSGAGNNWAKGHYTEGAELVDSGMDEMEFTEAESNMNDLVSEYQQYQDATAEEGEFEEEGEEEVA
;
A
#
# COMPACT_ATOMS: atom_id res chain seq x y z
N ILE A 1 -7.45 -7.73 3.04
CA ILE A 1 -6.72 -7.76 1.75
C ILE A 1 -5.28 -7.22 1.82
N CYS A 2 -4.74 -6.86 3.01
CA CYS A 2 -3.30 -6.57 3.18
C CYS A 2 -2.66 -7.31 4.38
N LYS A 3 -2.85 -8.64 4.48
CA LYS A 3 -2.10 -9.48 5.44
C LYS A 3 -0.74 -9.95 4.90
N LEU A 4 -0.21 -9.29 3.87
CA LEU A 4 1.03 -9.70 3.21
C LEU A 4 2.15 -8.65 3.32
N VAL A 5 2.31 -8.02 4.48
CA VAL A 5 3.60 -7.41 4.85
C VAL A 5 4.31 -8.37 5.79
N ARG A 6 4.78 -9.49 5.22
CA ARG A 6 5.81 -10.33 5.85
C ARG A 6 6.90 -10.63 4.82
N LEU A 7 7.94 -9.80 4.89
CA LEU A 7 9.34 -10.22 4.90
C LEU A 7 9.98 -10.88 3.68
N TYR A 8 9.35 -10.96 2.50
CA TYR A 8 10.03 -11.52 1.33
C TYR A 8 10.05 -10.58 0.14
N GLN A 9 11.22 -9.91 0.06
CA GLN A 9 11.80 -9.16 -1.04
C GLN A 9 11.14 -7.81 -1.37
N ALA A 10 11.81 -6.75 -0.94
CA ALA A 10 11.63 -5.40 -1.49
C ALA A 10 11.63 -5.41 -3.03
N LYS A 11 12.34 -6.32 -3.69
CA LYS A 11 12.31 -6.51 -5.16
C LYS A 11 10.92 -6.86 -5.72
N CYS A 12 10.18 -7.73 -5.04
CA CYS A 12 8.81 -8.07 -5.45
C CYS A 12 7.86 -6.88 -5.25
N ALA A 13 8.10 -6.08 -4.19
CA ALA A 13 7.34 -4.86 -3.98
C ALA A 13 7.59 -3.83 -5.09
N VAL A 14 8.85 -3.63 -5.53
CA VAL A 14 9.15 -2.70 -6.64
C VAL A 14 8.41 -3.10 -7.90
N GLN A 15 8.45 -4.37 -8.29
CA GLN A 15 7.80 -4.83 -9.50
C GLN A 15 6.26 -4.69 -9.44
N PHE A 16 5.67 -4.88 -8.26
CA PHE A 16 4.24 -4.61 -8.06
C PHE A 16 3.91 -3.13 -8.29
N TRP A 17 4.69 -2.22 -7.69
CA TRP A 17 4.46 -0.78 -7.84
C TRP A 17 4.73 -0.27 -9.25
N GLU A 18 5.66 -0.88 -10.00
CA GLU A 18 5.85 -0.60 -11.43
C GLU A 18 4.58 -0.89 -12.23
N VAL A 19 4.01 -2.09 -12.08
CA VAL A 19 2.82 -2.50 -12.81
C VAL A 19 1.61 -1.63 -12.46
N ILE A 20 1.37 -1.39 -11.16
CA ILE A 20 0.25 -0.57 -10.71
C ILE A 20 0.43 0.89 -11.16
N SER A 21 1.65 1.44 -11.12
CA SER A 21 1.90 2.80 -11.62
C SER A 21 1.59 2.91 -13.12
N ASP A 22 2.03 1.94 -13.92
CA ASP A 22 1.75 1.89 -15.35
C ASP A 22 0.25 1.77 -15.63
N GLU A 23 -0.48 0.92 -14.88
CA GLU A 23 -1.94 0.76 -15.01
C GLU A 23 -2.70 2.07 -14.72
N HIS A 24 -2.27 2.79 -13.69
CA HIS A 24 -2.87 4.07 -13.28
C HIS A 24 -2.29 5.29 -14.03
N GLY A 25 -1.35 5.10 -14.95
CA GLY A 25 -0.73 6.18 -15.71
C GLY A 25 0.10 7.14 -14.85
N ILE A 26 0.66 6.66 -13.74
CA ILE A 26 1.53 7.43 -12.84
C ILE A 26 2.97 7.25 -13.27
N ASP A 27 3.66 8.36 -13.53
CA ASP A 27 5.07 8.31 -13.90
C ASP A 27 5.98 8.13 -12.67
N PRO A 28 7.29 7.85 -12.87
CA PRO A 28 8.24 7.72 -11.77
C PRO A 28 8.41 8.95 -10.87
N THR A 29 7.91 10.11 -11.28
CA THR A 29 7.93 11.35 -10.48
C THR A 29 6.68 11.52 -9.61
N GLY A 30 5.71 10.61 -9.75
CA GLY A 30 4.41 10.63 -9.12
C GLY A 30 3.39 11.47 -9.86
N THR A 31 3.66 11.90 -11.11
CA THR A 31 2.74 12.74 -11.87
C THR A 31 1.83 11.88 -12.74
N TYR A 32 0.53 12.20 -12.77
CA TYR A 32 -0.43 11.51 -13.62
C TYR A 32 -0.30 11.96 -15.09
N HIS A 33 -0.14 10.98 -15.97
CA HIS A 33 -0.05 11.12 -17.43
C HIS A 33 -1.01 10.15 -18.16
N GLY A 34 -2.03 9.66 -17.46
CA GLY A 34 -3.04 8.78 -18.04
C GLY A 34 -3.97 9.48 -19.02
N ASP A 35 -4.67 8.66 -19.79
CA ASP A 35 -5.59 9.07 -20.87
C ASP A 35 -7.06 8.75 -20.57
N SER A 36 -7.33 8.06 -19.45
CA SER A 36 -8.66 7.60 -19.06
C SER A 36 -8.99 7.98 -17.62
N ASP A 37 -10.15 8.59 -17.42
CA ASP A 37 -10.64 8.97 -16.08
C ASP A 37 -10.81 7.75 -15.15
N LEU A 38 -11.00 6.55 -15.72
CA LEU A 38 -11.06 5.29 -14.95
C LEU A 38 -9.74 4.95 -14.24
N GLN A 39 -8.61 5.48 -14.72
CA GLN A 39 -7.30 5.28 -14.09
C GLN A 39 -7.17 6.06 -12.78
N LEU A 40 -7.97 7.11 -12.59
CA LEU A 40 -8.03 7.84 -11.34
C LEU A 40 -9.10 7.29 -10.39
N ASP A 41 -9.97 6.39 -10.88
CA ASP A 41 -10.98 5.77 -10.03
C ASP A 41 -10.31 4.90 -8.97
N ARG A 42 -10.67 5.15 -7.70
CA ARG A 42 -10.14 4.46 -6.52
C ARG A 42 -8.61 4.49 -6.38
N ILE A 43 -7.93 5.46 -6.99
CA ILE A 43 -6.47 5.59 -6.88
C ILE A 43 -6.01 5.80 -5.43
N ASN A 44 -6.88 6.35 -4.58
CA ASN A 44 -6.71 6.53 -3.12
C ASN A 44 -6.46 5.21 -2.37
N VAL A 45 -6.83 4.06 -2.94
CA VAL A 45 -6.54 2.73 -2.36
C VAL A 45 -5.03 2.51 -2.24
N TYR A 46 -4.27 2.92 -3.24
CA TYR A 46 -2.83 2.67 -3.32
C TYR A 46 -1.97 3.91 -3.13
N TYR A 47 -2.46 5.10 -3.50
CA TYR A 47 -1.71 6.35 -3.47
C TYR A 47 -2.37 7.39 -2.58
N ASN A 48 -1.53 8.19 -1.92
CA ASN A 48 -1.92 9.47 -1.35
C ASN A 48 -1.70 10.58 -2.37
N GLU A 49 -2.69 11.44 -2.56
CA GLU A 49 -2.52 12.67 -3.35
C GLU A 49 -1.81 13.74 -2.50
N ALA A 50 -0.58 14.06 -2.88
CA ALA A 50 0.21 15.13 -2.32
C ALA A 50 -0.04 16.45 -3.07
N SER A 51 0.38 17.56 -2.43
CA SER A 51 0.28 18.89 -3.03
C SER A 51 0.95 18.95 -4.41
N GLY A 52 0.24 19.49 -5.40
CA GLY A 52 0.75 19.66 -6.77
C GLY A 52 0.42 18.52 -7.72
N GLY A 53 -0.60 17.70 -7.43
CA GLY A 53 -1.05 16.61 -8.31
C GLY A 53 -0.06 15.44 -8.35
N LYS A 54 0.68 15.24 -7.26
CA LYS A 54 1.65 14.16 -7.12
C LYS A 54 1.05 13.01 -6.32
N TYR A 55 1.20 11.80 -6.81
CA TYR A 55 0.74 10.59 -6.17
C TYR A 55 1.91 9.89 -5.50
N VAL A 56 1.76 9.58 -4.21
CA VAL A 56 2.78 8.93 -3.37
C VAL A 56 2.24 7.59 -2.89
N PRO A 57 2.92 6.46 -3.14
CA PRO A 57 2.47 5.16 -2.67
C PRO A 57 2.25 5.09 -1.16
N ARG A 58 1.14 4.46 -0.76
CA ARG A 58 0.85 4.06 0.63
C ARG A 58 1.59 2.75 0.95
N ALA A 59 2.93 2.83 0.99
CA ALA A 59 3.79 1.67 1.20
C ALA A 59 4.93 2.00 2.15
N ILE A 60 5.24 1.05 3.04
CA ILE A 60 6.44 1.06 3.87
C ILE A 60 7.35 -0.07 3.37
N LEU A 61 8.59 0.26 3.05
CA LEU A 61 9.60 -0.69 2.59
C LEU A 61 10.48 -1.08 3.77
N VAL A 62 10.44 -2.36 4.13
CA VAL A 62 11.16 -2.89 5.29
C VAL A 62 12.16 -3.95 4.83
N ASP A 63 13.44 -3.76 5.15
CA ASP A 63 14.48 -4.76 4.86
C ASP A 63 15.57 -4.77 5.95
N LEU A 64 16.18 -5.92 6.21
CA LEU A 64 17.32 -6.02 7.14
C LEU A 64 18.66 -5.69 6.46
N GLU A 65 18.66 -5.60 5.13
CA GLU A 65 19.86 -5.34 4.34
C GLU A 65 19.84 -3.92 3.73
N PRO A 66 20.72 -3.01 4.17
CA PRO A 66 20.74 -1.64 3.66
C PRO A 66 21.04 -1.55 2.16
N GLY A 67 21.81 -2.51 1.62
CA GLY A 67 22.12 -2.58 0.18
C GLY A 67 20.90 -2.85 -0.71
N THR A 68 19.85 -3.46 -0.19
CA THR A 68 18.60 -3.64 -0.95
C THR A 68 17.90 -2.30 -1.13
N MET A 69 17.96 -1.40 -0.14
CA MET A 69 17.30 -0.09 -0.21
C MET A 69 17.94 0.81 -1.27
N ASP A 70 19.27 0.82 -1.37
CA ASP A 70 19.97 1.54 -2.44
C ASP A 70 19.56 1.03 -3.83
N SER A 71 19.39 -0.29 -3.95
CA SER A 71 18.94 -0.91 -5.20
C SER A 71 17.52 -0.45 -5.56
N VAL A 72 16.59 -0.42 -4.60
CA VAL A 72 15.22 0.06 -4.80
C VAL A 72 15.20 1.54 -5.19
N ARG A 73 15.94 2.40 -4.47
CA ARG A 73 16.01 3.84 -4.75
C ARG A 73 16.63 4.15 -6.11
N SER A 74 17.56 3.33 -6.57
CA SER A 74 18.14 3.42 -7.92
C SER A 74 17.23 2.89 -9.03
N GLY A 75 16.16 2.19 -8.66
CA GLY A 75 15.18 1.64 -9.58
C GLY A 75 14.33 2.73 -10.24
N PRO A 76 13.61 2.39 -11.33
CA PRO A 76 12.85 3.37 -12.11
C PRO A 76 11.87 4.17 -11.25
N PHE A 77 11.10 3.48 -10.40
CA PHE A 77 10.13 4.10 -9.47
C PHE A 77 10.69 4.32 -8.07
N GLY A 78 12.01 4.25 -7.87
CA GLY A 78 12.60 4.37 -6.54
C GLY A 78 12.37 5.73 -5.87
N GLN A 79 12.14 6.78 -6.66
CA GLN A 79 12.00 8.17 -6.20
C GLN A 79 10.56 8.57 -5.87
N ILE A 80 9.57 7.74 -6.20
CA ILE A 80 8.16 8.02 -5.90
C ILE A 80 7.82 7.77 -4.42
N PHE A 81 8.59 6.89 -3.77
CA PHE A 81 8.46 6.60 -2.35
C PHE A 81 9.06 7.73 -1.51
N ARG A 82 8.41 8.05 -0.38
CA ARG A 82 8.99 9.00 0.58
C ARG A 82 10.25 8.40 1.21
N PRO A 83 11.30 9.19 1.42
CA PRO A 83 12.50 8.74 2.13
C PRO A 83 12.20 8.16 3.50
N ASP A 84 11.17 8.67 4.17
CA ASP A 84 10.77 8.26 5.51
C ASP A 84 10.18 6.84 5.52
N ASN A 85 9.58 6.40 4.41
CA ASN A 85 8.95 5.07 4.30
C ASN A 85 9.96 3.91 4.17
N PHE A 86 11.27 4.18 4.23
CA PHE A 86 12.32 3.17 4.13
C PHE A 86 12.83 2.82 5.53
N VAL A 87 12.40 1.66 6.04
CA VAL A 87 12.85 1.11 7.33
C VAL A 87 13.87 0.03 7.06
N PHE A 88 15.10 0.21 7.56
CA PHE A 88 16.14 -0.77 7.34
C PHE A 88 17.05 -1.07 8.54
N GLY A 89 17.47 -2.32 8.62
CA GLY A 89 18.38 -2.82 9.65
C GLY A 89 19.83 -2.48 9.38
N GLN A 90 20.66 -2.58 10.43
CA GLN A 90 22.12 -2.51 10.28
C GLN A 90 22.74 -3.86 9.90
N SER A 91 21.99 -4.95 10.07
CA SER A 91 22.46 -6.32 9.91
C SER A 91 21.42 -7.20 9.23
N GLY A 92 21.83 -7.88 8.16
CA GLY A 92 20.99 -8.83 7.45
C GLY A 92 20.66 -10.09 8.28
N ALA A 93 19.57 -10.76 7.91
CA ALA A 93 19.19 -12.06 8.47
C ALA A 93 20.11 -13.21 7.99
N GLY A 94 20.87 -13.02 6.90
CA GLY A 94 21.82 -14.01 6.38
C GLY A 94 21.17 -15.33 6.01
N ASN A 95 19.98 -15.29 5.40
CA ASN A 95 19.14 -16.46 5.09
C ASN A 95 18.76 -17.32 6.31
N ASN A 96 18.84 -16.76 7.53
CA ASN A 96 18.43 -17.43 8.75
C ASN A 96 17.09 -16.88 9.23
N TRP A 97 16.05 -17.73 9.16
CA TRP A 97 14.70 -17.38 9.59
C TRP A 97 14.62 -16.99 11.07
N ALA A 98 15.31 -17.72 11.96
CA ALA A 98 15.29 -17.44 13.39
C ALA A 98 15.90 -16.08 13.70
N LYS A 99 16.96 -15.72 12.96
CA LYS A 99 17.61 -14.42 13.10
C LYS A 99 16.67 -13.28 12.70
N GLY A 100 16.01 -13.44 11.55
CA GLY A 100 15.00 -12.48 11.08
C GLY A 100 13.78 -12.38 12.00
N HIS A 101 13.33 -13.48 12.61
CA HIS A 101 12.09 -13.47 13.39
C HIS A 101 12.28 -13.06 14.86
N TYR A 102 13.38 -13.47 15.51
CA TYR A 102 13.53 -13.32 16.96
C TYR A 102 14.59 -12.30 17.39
N THR A 103 15.47 -11.87 16.48
CA THR A 103 16.58 -10.98 16.82
C THR A 103 16.51 -9.71 15.96
N GLU A 104 17.27 -9.68 14.86
CA GLU A 104 17.40 -8.52 13.97
C GLU A 104 16.06 -7.94 13.49
N GLY A 105 15.11 -8.79 13.07
CA GLY A 105 13.80 -8.30 12.63
C GLY A 105 12.85 -7.95 13.76
N ALA A 106 13.05 -8.47 14.97
CA ALA A 106 12.32 -8.02 16.15
C ALA A 106 12.82 -6.64 16.61
N GLU A 107 14.15 -6.45 16.64
CA GLU A 107 14.77 -5.17 16.94
C GLU A 107 14.40 -4.08 15.93
N LEU A 108 14.33 -4.42 14.64
CA LEU A 108 13.91 -3.46 13.61
C LEU A 108 12.48 -2.96 13.81
N VAL A 109 11.55 -3.87 14.15
CA VAL A 109 10.14 -3.51 14.39
C VAL A 109 10.00 -2.66 15.66
N ASP A 110 10.81 -2.93 16.68
CA ASP A 110 10.77 -2.22 17.98
C ASP A 110 11.49 -0.85 17.94
N SER A 111 12.48 -0.68 17.05
CA SER A 111 13.31 0.53 16.97
C SER A 111 13.09 1.41 15.73
N GLY A 112 12.59 0.83 14.64
CA GLY A 112 12.55 1.47 13.32
C GLY A 112 11.16 1.85 12.83
N MET A 113 10.10 1.39 13.50
CA MET A 113 8.72 1.77 13.16
C MET A 113 8.25 2.78 14.20
N ASP A 114 8.29 4.07 13.85
CA ASP A 114 7.83 5.12 14.74
C ASP A 114 6.32 4.93 15.00
N GLU A 115 5.86 5.23 16.21
CA GLU A 115 4.50 4.93 16.67
C GLU A 115 3.44 5.62 15.76
N MET A 116 3.82 6.74 15.15
CA MET A 116 3.04 7.45 14.12
C MET A 116 2.91 6.69 12.80
N GLU A 117 3.96 6.01 12.31
CA GLU A 117 3.87 5.20 11.08
C GLU A 117 3.00 3.96 11.28
N PHE A 118 3.06 3.35 12.47
CA PHE A 118 2.15 2.29 12.85
C PHE A 118 0.70 2.79 12.90
N THR A 119 0.48 3.95 13.51
CA THR A 119 -0.84 4.59 13.59
C THR A 119 -1.36 4.97 12.20
N GLU A 120 -0.52 5.47 11.30
CA GLU A 120 -0.91 5.85 9.94
C GLU A 120 -1.22 4.59 9.11
N ALA A 121 -0.46 3.51 9.24
CA ALA A 121 -0.74 2.22 8.61
C ALA A 121 -2.04 1.59 9.14
N GLU A 122 -2.31 1.67 10.46
CA GLU A 122 -3.57 1.23 11.06
C GLU A 122 -4.75 2.09 10.61
N SER A 123 -4.60 3.41 10.58
CA SER A 123 -5.62 4.33 10.06
C SER A 123 -5.93 4.01 8.61
N ASN A 124 -4.90 3.84 7.79
CA ASN A 124 -5.03 3.51 6.37
C ASN A 124 -5.79 2.18 6.16
N MET A 125 -5.52 1.18 6.99
CA MET A 125 -6.25 -0.09 6.99
C MET A 125 -7.69 0.05 7.45
N ASN A 126 -7.93 0.80 8.52
CA ASN A 126 -9.26 1.01 9.08
C ASN A 126 -10.17 1.76 8.09
N ASP A 127 -9.64 2.81 7.43
CA ASP A 127 -10.36 3.56 6.40
C ASP A 127 -10.79 2.65 5.25
N LEU A 128 -9.89 1.80 4.74
CA LEU A 128 -10.16 0.84 3.67
C LEU A 128 -11.22 -0.20 4.06
N VAL A 129 -11.20 -0.67 5.32
CA VAL A 129 -12.20 -1.61 5.84
C VAL A 129 -13.55 -0.92 5.98
N SER A 130 -13.58 0.32 6.47
CA SER A 130 -14.80 1.11 6.58
C SER A 130 -15.42 1.42 5.23
N GLU A 131 -14.63 1.79 4.22
CA GLU A 131 -15.11 1.99 2.85
C GLU A 131 -15.71 0.69 2.29
N TYR A 132 -15.03 -0.45 2.45
CA TYR A 132 -15.54 -1.75 2.00
C TYR A 132 -16.84 -2.15 2.69
N GLN A 133 -16.96 -1.89 3.99
CA GLN A 133 -18.17 -2.19 4.76
C GLN A 133 -19.33 -1.29 4.31
N GLN A 134 -19.09 0.02 4.12
CA GLN A 134 -20.08 0.92 3.56
C GLN A 134 -20.58 0.49 2.18
N TYR A 135 -19.68 0.01 1.30
CA TYR A 135 -20.11 -0.52 0.01
C TYR A 135 -20.97 -1.78 0.16
N GLN A 136 -20.65 -2.68 1.08
CA GLN A 136 -21.49 -3.86 1.33
C GLN A 136 -22.86 -3.48 1.87
N ASP A 137 -22.91 -2.55 2.82
CA ASP A 137 -24.15 -2.11 3.44
C ASP A 137 -25.01 -1.33 2.42
N ALA A 138 -24.40 -0.50 1.57
CA ALA A 138 -25.10 0.21 0.49
C ALA A 138 -25.61 -0.74 -0.61
N THR A 139 -24.85 -1.78 -0.95
CA THR A 139 -25.30 -2.82 -1.91
C THR A 139 -26.44 -3.65 -1.32
N ALA A 140 -26.45 -3.85 0.00
CA ALA A 140 -27.54 -4.52 0.70
C ALA A 140 -28.83 -3.67 0.72
N GLU A 141 -28.72 -2.35 0.95
CA GLU A 141 -29.88 -1.44 0.88
C GLU A 141 -30.44 -1.31 -0.55
N GLU A 142 -29.59 -1.30 -1.60
CA GLU A 142 -30.06 -1.30 -2.99
C GLU A 142 -30.81 -2.60 -3.35
N GLY A 143 -30.42 -3.74 -2.76
CA GLY A 143 -31.10 -5.03 -2.94
C GLY A 143 -32.45 -5.14 -2.20
N GLU A 144 -32.67 -4.36 -1.13
CA GLU A 144 -33.94 -4.35 -0.38
C GLU A 144 -35.02 -3.48 -1.06
N PHE A 145 -34.66 -2.58 -1.97
CA PHE A 145 -35.63 -1.75 -2.71
C PHE A 145 -36.27 -2.48 -3.90
N GLU A 146 -35.69 -3.57 -4.39
CA GLU A 146 -36.24 -4.35 -5.51
C GLU A 146 -37.30 -5.39 -5.07
N GLU A 147 -37.47 -5.67 -3.77
CA GLU A 147 -38.41 -6.69 -3.27
C GLU A 147 -39.79 -6.15 -2.82
N GLU A 148 -40.01 -4.82 -2.80
CA GLU A 148 -41.33 -4.23 -2.45
C GLU A 148 -42.21 -3.86 -3.67
N GLY A 149 -41.89 -4.37 -4.86
CA GLY A 149 -42.53 -3.98 -6.13
C GLY A 149 -43.56 -4.93 -6.75
N GLU A 150 -43.81 -6.12 -6.18
CA GLU A 150 -44.73 -7.11 -6.77
C GLU A 150 -45.76 -7.67 -5.77
N GLU A 151 -46.67 -6.84 -5.26
CA GLU A 151 -47.92 -7.36 -4.67
C GLU A 151 -49.10 -6.37 -4.79
N GLU A 152 -49.72 -6.26 -5.98
CA GLU A 152 -51.18 -6.13 -6.15
C GLU A 152 -51.56 -6.06 -7.65
N VAL A 153 -51.98 -7.19 -8.24
CA VAL A 153 -53.08 -7.22 -9.23
C VAL A 153 -53.78 -8.58 -9.12
N ALA A 154 -54.91 -8.63 -8.42
CA ALA A 154 -55.89 -9.71 -8.47
C ALA A 154 -57.31 -9.13 -8.50
#